data_AF-A0A4W5KW08-F1
#
_entry.id   AF-A0A4W5KW08-F1
#
_cell.length_a   1.000
_cell.length_b   1.000
_cell.length_c   1.000
_cell.angle_alpha   90.00
_cell.angle_beta   90.00
_cell.angle_gamma   90.00
#
_symmetry.space_group_name_H-M   'P 1'
#
loop_
_entity.id
_entity.type
_entity.pdbx_description
1 polymer ?
#
loop_
_entity_poly.entity_id
_entity_poly.type
_entity_poly.pdbx_seq_one_letter_code
_entity_poly.pdbx_strand_id
1 'polypeptide(L)'
;MQRKMRFTGIVTQGASRMGSAEFIKAFKVASSLDGRTYTMYHMDRQTKDAVFVGNVDNDSTKTNLFDPPIIGQYFRIIPVVCRKACTLRMELVGCELNGKHTDVHAYLHTDARTLSDACGHTDNNVNEL
;
A
#
# COMPACT_ATOMS: atom_id res chain seq x y z
N MET A 1 3.99 -12.85 -7.79
CA MET A 1 3.33 -11.79 -8.58
C MET A 1 4.16 -11.57 -9.83
N GLN A 2 3.63 -11.85 -11.03
CA GLN A 2 4.37 -11.70 -12.31
C GLN A 2 4.09 -10.36 -13.03
N ARG A 3 3.41 -9.41 -12.37
CA ARG A 3 2.91 -8.18 -13.00
C ARG A 3 3.39 -6.94 -12.26
N LYS A 4 3.74 -5.90 -13.03
CA LYS A 4 4.13 -4.58 -12.50
C LYS A 4 2.87 -3.82 -12.09
N MET A 5 2.88 -3.28 -10.89
CA MET A 5 1.76 -2.57 -10.28
C MET A 5 2.16 -1.12 -9.99
N ARG A 6 1.14 -0.25 -9.99
CA ARG A 6 1.16 1.06 -9.35
C ARG A 6 0.42 0.95 -8.03
N PHE A 7 1.15 0.94 -6.93
CA PHE A 7 0.60 0.92 -5.58
C PHE A 7 0.33 2.35 -5.09
N THR A 8 -0.89 2.61 -4.65
CA THR A 8 -1.37 3.90 -4.17
C THR A 8 -1.56 3.94 -2.66
N GLY A 9 -1.55 2.78 -2.00
CA GLY A 9 -1.59 2.71 -0.55
C GLY A 9 -1.46 1.31 0.02
N ILE A 10 -1.51 1.25 1.34
CA ILE A 10 -1.53 0.03 2.13
C ILE A 10 -2.56 0.14 3.26
N VAL A 11 -3.31 -0.93 3.46
CA VAL A 11 -4.16 -1.14 4.64
C VAL A 11 -3.44 -2.10 5.57
N THR A 12 -3.32 -1.76 6.85
CA THR A 12 -2.66 -2.59 7.87
C THR A 12 -3.59 -2.90 9.02
N GLN A 13 -3.45 -4.08 9.61
CA GLN A 13 -4.19 -4.53 10.80
C GLN A 13 -3.26 -5.37 11.68
N GLY A 14 -3.48 -5.34 13.00
CA GLY A 14 -2.75 -6.18 13.96
C GLY A 14 -3.31 -7.59 14.09
N ALA A 15 -2.94 -8.32 15.15
CA ALA A 15 -3.60 -9.56 15.54
C ALA A 15 -3.59 -9.73 17.07
N SER A 16 -4.27 -10.77 17.56
CA SER A 16 -4.25 -11.14 18.98
C SER A 16 -3.65 -12.53 19.13
N ARG A 17 -2.75 -12.69 20.11
CA ARG A 17 -2.18 -13.98 20.49
C ARG A 17 -2.37 -14.18 21.98
N MET A 18 -3.13 -15.21 22.38
CA MET A 18 -3.43 -15.52 23.79
C MET A 18 -3.94 -14.30 24.58
N GLY A 19 -4.90 -13.56 24.02
CA GLY A 19 -5.47 -12.36 24.65
C GLY A 19 -4.58 -11.12 24.63
N SER A 20 -3.41 -11.21 23.99
CA SER A 20 -2.47 -10.10 23.85
C SER A 20 -2.49 -9.51 22.46
N ALA A 21 -2.81 -8.22 22.36
CA ALA A 21 -2.70 -7.46 21.11
C ALA A 21 -1.24 -7.32 20.65
N GLU A 22 -0.97 -7.71 19.41
CA GLU A 22 0.31 -7.61 18.71
C GLU A 22 0.12 -6.85 17.39
N PHE A 23 0.94 -5.84 17.14
CA PHE A 23 0.85 -5.05 15.91
C PHE A 23 2.09 -4.19 15.67
N ILE A 24 2.30 -3.81 14.41
CA ILE A 24 3.23 -2.75 14.06
C ILE A 24 2.64 -1.37 14.39
N LYS A 25 3.44 -0.52 15.04
CA LYS A 25 3.12 0.88 15.36
C LYS A 25 3.73 1.87 14.37
N ALA A 26 4.85 1.51 13.76
CA ALA A 26 5.50 2.29 12.73
C ALA A 26 6.27 1.37 11.78
N PHE A 27 6.33 1.73 10.50
CA PHE A 27 7.03 0.95 9.48
C PHE A 27 7.56 1.82 8.34
N LYS A 28 8.51 1.28 7.60
CA LYS A 28 8.99 1.80 6.32
C LYS A 28 8.59 0.85 5.20
N VAL A 29 8.66 1.35 3.97
CA VAL A 29 8.34 0.60 2.76
C VAL A 29 9.54 0.58 1.83
N ALA A 30 9.76 -0.55 1.16
CA ALA A 30 10.67 -0.65 0.02
C ALA A 30 10.02 -1.42 -1.13
N SER A 31 10.34 -1.06 -2.36
CA SER A 31 9.85 -1.75 -3.56
C SER A 31 10.98 -2.20 -4.46
N SER A 32 10.69 -3.16 -5.33
CA SER A 32 11.63 -3.67 -6.34
C SER A 32 10.91 -4.07 -7.61
N LEU A 33 11.60 -3.93 -8.74
CA LEU A 33 11.15 -4.43 -10.05
C LEU A 33 11.73 -5.80 -10.40
N ASP A 34 12.87 -6.18 -9.80
CA ASP A 34 13.62 -7.40 -10.13
C ASP A 34 13.64 -8.43 -8.98
N GLY A 35 13.13 -8.06 -7.81
CA GLY A 35 13.13 -8.87 -6.60
C GLY A 35 14.50 -8.98 -5.92
N ARG A 36 15.54 -8.32 -6.45
CA ARG A 36 16.92 -8.35 -5.96
C ARG A 36 17.32 -7.02 -5.32
N THR A 37 17.09 -5.93 -6.05
CA THR A 37 17.43 -4.57 -5.61
C THR A 37 16.18 -3.87 -5.12
N TYR A 38 16.20 -3.38 -3.88
CA TYR A 38 15.06 -2.70 -3.26
C TYR A 38 15.38 -1.23 -3.04
N THR A 39 14.45 -0.38 -3.44
CA THR A 39 14.51 1.06 -3.23
C THR A 39 13.59 1.44 -2.08
N MET A 40 14.11 2.19 -1.11
CA MET A 40 13.32 2.71 0.00
C MET A 40 12.33 3.75 -0.51
N TYR A 41 11.13 3.77 0.07
CA TYR A 41 10.15 4.79 -0.25
C TYR A 41 10.48 6.11 0.45
N HIS A 42 10.35 7.20 -0.30
CA HIS A 42 10.55 8.57 0.15
C HIS A 42 9.31 9.39 -0.22
N MET A 43 8.89 10.30 0.67
CA MET A 43 7.87 11.30 0.31
C MET A 43 8.46 12.30 -0.69
N ASP A 44 7.60 12.95 -1.48
CA ASP A 44 8.07 13.93 -2.47
C ASP A 44 8.98 14.99 -1.80
N ARG A 45 10.09 15.30 -2.49
CA ARG A 45 11.13 16.25 -2.04
C ARG A 45 11.86 15.89 -0.74
N GLN A 46 11.72 14.66 -0.23
CA GLN A 46 12.47 14.19 0.94
C GLN A 46 13.57 13.20 0.53
N THR A 47 14.72 13.28 1.21
CA THR A 47 15.85 12.34 1.05
C THR A 47 15.87 11.24 2.09
N LYS A 48 15.04 11.35 3.13
CA LYS A 48 14.93 10.36 4.22
C LYS A 48 13.83 9.36 3.91
N ASP A 49 14.02 8.11 4.34
CA ASP A 49 12.99 7.09 4.23
C ASP A 49 11.71 7.55 4.93
N ALA A 50 10.57 7.40 4.27
CA ALA A 50 9.29 7.72 4.89
C ALA A 50 8.97 6.70 5.99
N VAL A 51 8.58 7.20 7.16
CA VAL A 51 8.08 6.38 8.26
C VAL A 51 6.57 6.55 8.34
N PHE A 52 5.85 5.46 8.12
CA PHE A 52 4.39 5.42 8.22
C PHE A 52 3.96 5.06 9.62
N VAL A 53 2.85 5.66 10.05
CA VAL A 53 2.19 5.31 11.31
C VAL A 53 1.35 4.05 11.08
N GLY A 54 1.60 3.04 11.90
CA GLY A 54 0.89 1.75 11.88
C GLY A 54 -0.36 1.77 12.75
N ASN A 55 -0.69 0.61 13.31
CA ASN A 55 -1.91 0.39 14.08
C ASN A 55 -1.77 0.87 15.53
N VAL A 56 -2.91 1.13 16.17
CA VAL A 56 -3.04 1.48 17.59
C VAL A 56 -3.64 0.35 18.45
N ASP A 57 -4.23 -0.64 17.79
CA ASP A 57 -4.80 -1.85 18.38
C ASP A 57 -4.64 -3.04 17.41
N ASN A 58 -5.21 -4.19 17.74
CA ASN A 58 -5.09 -5.42 16.95
C ASN A 58 -6.17 -5.63 15.87
N ASP A 59 -7.23 -4.83 15.86
CA ASP A 59 -8.44 -5.13 15.09
C ASP A 59 -8.86 -3.99 14.15
N SER A 60 -8.62 -2.73 14.49
CA SER A 60 -8.86 -1.62 13.57
C SER A 60 -7.86 -1.64 12.41
N THR A 61 -8.38 -1.40 11.21
CA THR A 61 -7.56 -1.21 10.01
C THR A 61 -7.02 0.21 9.96
N LYS A 62 -5.77 0.36 9.52
CA LYS A 62 -5.14 1.65 9.26
C LYS A 62 -4.70 1.75 7.81
N THR A 63 -5.21 2.75 7.10
CA THR A 63 -4.81 3.05 5.72
C THR A 63 -3.71 4.12 5.71
N ASN A 64 -2.68 3.87 4.91
CA ASN A 64 -1.65 4.84 4.55
C ASN A 64 -1.57 4.95 3.03
N LEU A 65 -1.65 6.16 2.49
CA LEU A 65 -1.50 6.43 1.06
C LEU A 65 -0.04 6.68 0.70
N PHE A 66 0.32 6.32 -0.53
CA PHE A 66 1.62 6.60 -1.13
C PHE A 66 1.48 7.79 -2.07
N ASP A 67 2.07 8.91 -1.68
CA ASP A 67 2.23 10.11 -2.49
C ASP A 67 3.71 10.55 -2.49
N PRO A 68 4.46 10.29 -3.57
CA PRO A 68 4.00 9.74 -4.85
C PRO A 68 3.65 8.23 -4.83
N PRO A 69 2.83 7.72 -5.76
CA PRO A 69 2.56 6.28 -5.87
C PRO A 69 3.82 5.44 -6.15
N ILE A 70 3.84 4.21 -5.66
CA ILE A 70 4.98 3.29 -5.80
C ILE A 70 4.80 2.41 -7.04
N ILE A 71 5.77 2.44 -7.95
CA ILE A 71 5.82 1.48 -9.06
C ILE A 71 6.72 0.31 -8.67
N GLY A 72 6.20 -0.92 -8.73
CA GLY A 72 6.96 -2.10 -8.34
C GLY A 72 6.28 -3.42 -8.68
N GLN A 73 7.05 -4.50 -8.58
CA GLN A 73 6.56 -5.87 -8.66
C GLN A 73 6.67 -6.60 -7.31
N TYR A 74 7.66 -6.22 -6.52
CA TYR A 74 7.92 -6.74 -5.20
C TYR A 74 7.83 -5.61 -4.19
N PHE A 75 7.27 -5.92 -3.03
CA PHE A 75 6.96 -4.96 -1.99
C PHE A 75 7.43 -5.51 -0.63
N ARG A 76 8.10 -4.68 0.16
CA ARG A 76 8.61 -5.03 1.49
C ARG A 76 8.12 -4.03 2.51
N ILE A 77 7.58 -4.56 3.60
CA ILE A 77 7.34 -3.82 4.84
C ILE A 77 8.52 -4.04 5.78
N ILE A 78 9.07 -2.95 6.30
CA ILE A 78 10.14 -2.96 7.28
C ILE A 78 9.56 -2.41 8.60
N PRO A 79 9.23 -3.28 9.57
CA PRO A 79 8.76 -2.83 10.88
C PRO A 79 9.82 -1.96 11.57
N VAL A 80 9.40 -0.85 12.17
CA VAL A 80 10.27 0.07 12.93
C VAL A 80 9.94 0.01 14.42
N VAL A 81 8.65 0.06 14.76
CA VAL A 81 8.17 -0.02 16.14
C VAL A 81 7.01 -0.99 16.19
N CYS A 82 6.98 -1.86 17.21
CA CYS A 82 5.97 -2.89 17.38
C CYS A 82 5.44 -2.90 18.82
N ARG A 83 4.18 -3.32 19.00
CA ARG A 83 3.63 -3.68 20.32
C ARG A 83 3.73 -5.19 20.49
N LYS A 84 4.46 -5.63 21.52
CA LYS A 84 4.71 -7.05 21.86
C LYS A 84 5.48 -7.81 20.76
N ALA A 85 4.86 -8.05 19.61
CA ALA A 85 5.48 -8.65 18.44
C ALA A 85 5.17 -7.83 17.18
N CYS A 86 6.05 -7.89 16.18
CA CYS A 86 5.85 -7.25 14.89
C CYS A 86 4.88 -8.05 14.02
N THR A 87 3.60 -8.00 14.40
CA THR A 87 2.53 -8.72 13.73
C THR A 87 1.79 -7.81 12.76
N LEU A 88 1.47 -8.33 11.57
CA LEU A 88 0.85 -7.57 10.49
C LEU A 88 -0.05 -8.46 9.65
N ARG A 89 -1.30 -8.01 9.46
CA ARG A 89 -2.16 -8.37 8.34
C ARG A 89 -2.22 -7.16 7.42
N MET A 90 -2.04 -7.34 6.11
CA MET A 90 -1.99 -6.21 5.19
C MET A 90 -2.62 -6.50 3.85
N GLU A 91 -3.09 -5.44 3.21
CA GLU A 91 -3.57 -5.41 1.84
C GLU A 91 -2.95 -4.22 1.11
N LEU A 92 -2.53 -4.43 -0.14
CA LEU A 92 -1.97 -3.37 -0.97
C LEU A 92 -3.04 -2.84 -1.92
N VAL A 93 -3.15 -1.51 -1.99
CA VAL A 93 -4.09 -0.82 -2.88
C VAL A 93 -3.32 -0.35 -4.12
N GLY A 94 -3.84 -0.64 -5.31
CA GLY A 94 -3.19 -0.27 -6.56
C GLY A 94 -3.80 -0.90 -7.80
N CYS A 95 -3.18 -0.64 -8.96
CA CYS A 95 -3.62 -1.13 -10.28
C CYS A 95 -2.44 -1.70 -11.10
N GLU A 96 -2.73 -2.64 -12.01
CA GLU A 96 -1.75 -3.14 -12.98
C GLU A 96 -1.40 -2.07 -14.02
N LEU A 97 -0.12 -1.92 -14.35
CA LEU A 97 0.32 -0.94 -15.35
C LEU A 97 -0.01 -1.32 -16.81
N ASN A 98 -0.36 -2.58 -17.08
CA ASN A 98 -0.50 -3.11 -18.44
C ASN A 98 -1.96 -3.23 -18.93
N GLY A 99 -2.85 -2.36 -18.46
CA GLY A 99 -4.18 -2.16 -19.06
C GLY A 99 -5.19 -3.29 -18.87
N LYS A 100 -4.91 -4.29 -18.03
CA LYS A 100 -5.92 -5.23 -17.54
C LYS A 100 -6.21 -4.90 -16.10
N HIS A 101 -7.36 -4.27 -15.87
CA HIS A 101 -7.89 -4.03 -14.53
C HIS A 101 -7.90 -5.34 -13.75
N THR A 102 -7.03 -5.45 -12.75
CA THR A 102 -7.27 -6.35 -11.63
C THR A 102 -7.56 -5.46 -10.44
N ASP A 103 -8.84 -5.28 -10.16
CA ASP A 103 -9.28 -4.85 -8.84
C ASP A 103 -8.82 -5.95 -7.87
N VAL A 104 -7.71 -5.70 -7.18
CA VAL A 104 -7.32 -6.55 -6.05
C VAL A 104 -8.21 -6.13 -4.88
N HIS A 105 -9.45 -6.63 -4.91
CA HIS A 105 -10.51 -6.53 -3.90
C HIS A 105 -10.73 -5.13 -3.32
N ALA A 106 -11.58 -4.35 -3.97
CA ALA A 106 -12.25 -3.21 -3.35
C ALA A 106 -13.12 -3.68 -2.18
N TYR A 107 -12.82 -3.26 -0.95
CA TYR A 107 -13.80 -3.24 0.13
C TYR A 107 -13.93 -1.83 0.71
N LEU A 108 -14.96 -1.14 0.20
CA LEU A 108 -15.81 -0.14 0.83
C LEU A 108 -15.16 0.77 1.90
N HIS A 109 -14.64 1.94 1.48
CA HIS A 109 -14.87 3.27 2.12
C HIS A 109 -14.04 4.43 1.53
N THR A 110 -13.66 4.37 0.25
CA THR A 110 -13.21 5.56 -0.49
C THR A 110 -13.84 5.54 -1.87
N ASP A 111 -14.48 6.63 -2.26
CA ASP A 111 -15.16 6.81 -3.55
C ASP A 111 -14.35 6.20 -4.70
N ALA A 112 -14.99 5.35 -5.51
CA ALA A 112 -14.38 4.71 -6.68
C ALA A 112 -13.78 5.73 -7.67
N ARG A 113 -14.18 7.00 -7.58
CA ARG A 113 -13.65 8.12 -8.39
C ARG A 113 -12.19 8.44 -8.07
N THR A 114 -11.80 8.43 -6.78
CA THR A 114 -10.43 8.74 -6.37
C THR A 114 -9.41 7.67 -6.80
N LEU A 115 -9.87 6.43 -7.00
CA LEU A 115 -9.04 5.31 -7.46
C LEU A 115 -8.80 5.35 -8.98
N SER A 116 -9.77 5.82 -9.77
CA SER A 116 -9.62 6.02 -11.22
C SER A 116 -8.56 7.09 -11.54
N ASP A 117 -8.64 8.22 -10.84
CA ASP A 117 -7.74 9.36 -11.03
C ASP A 117 -6.30 9.01 -10.63
N ALA A 118 -6.13 8.19 -9.58
CA ALA A 118 -4.83 7.74 -9.12
C ALA A 118 -4.15 6.72 -10.06
N CYS A 119 -4.83 6.20 -11.07
CA CYS A 119 -4.23 5.35 -12.12
C CYS A 119 -3.99 6.10 -13.44
N GLY A 120 -4.34 7.39 -13.54
CA GLY A 120 -4.04 8.24 -14.69
C GLY A 120 -4.86 7.91 -15.95
N HIS A 121 -6.15 7.60 -15.79
CA HIS A 121 -7.04 7.55 -16.94
C HIS A 121 -7.29 8.98 -17.47
N THR A 122 -6.91 9.24 -18.71
CA THR A 122 -7.63 10.21 -19.54
C THR A 122 -8.75 9.40 -20.18
N ASP A 123 -10.00 9.79 -19.95
CA ASP A 123 -11.15 9.23 -20.66
C ASP A 123 -11.05 9.63 -22.14
N ASN A 124 -10.21 8.93 -22.90
CA ASN A 124 -10.24 8.97 -24.36
C ASN A 124 -11.32 8.03 -24.85
N ASN A 125 -12.58 8.38 -24.57
CA ASN A 125 -13.68 7.96 -25.43
C ASN A 125 -14.76 9.04 -25.49
N VAL A 126 -14.46 10.04 -26.31
CA VAL A 126 -15.49 10.84 -26.98
C VAL A 126 -15.98 10.01 -28.17
N ASN A 127 -17.23 9.53 -28.13
CA ASN A 127 -18.23 9.76 -29.19
C ASN A 127 -19.53 8.94 -28.99
N GLU A 128 -20.64 9.69 -29.05
CA GLU A 128 -21.98 9.40 -29.61
C GLU A 128 -22.79 8.20 -29.08
N LEU A 129 -23.77 8.49 -28.22
CA LEU A 129 -25.19 8.67 -28.59
C LEU A 129 -25.95 9.45 -27.49
#